data_AF-A0A6N2VWY7-F1
#
_entry.id   AF-A0A6N2VWY7-F1
#
_cell.length_a   1.000
_cell.length_b   1.000
_cell.length_c   1.000
_cell.angle_alpha   90.00
_cell.angle_beta   90.00
_cell.angle_gamma   90.00
#
_symmetry.space_group_name_H-M   'P 1'
#
loop_
_entity.id
_entity.type
_entity.pdbx_description
1 polymer ?
#
loop_
_entity_poly.entity_id
_entity_poly.type
_entity_poly.pdbx_seq_one_letter_code
_entity_poly.pdbx_strand_id
1 'polypeptide(L)'
;MTMEEMKQRKIELGYSYEQISVLSGVPVGTVQKIFGGVTKSPRYETLRALEKVLNRESEAELGESADYISGSTAENCTISDYDAISADRRIELIDGIIYDMGAPTYVHQMIAGQLYRRIYDFIDRQGGDCIPLQAPLDVQLDCDDKTVVQPDIMIVCSRDKFREGRILGAPDFVAEILSESTKKKDLTIKLGKYTEAGVREYWIIDPDKKRILVYDLKQDADLSIYGFDETVPMGIFQGLCEIDFTKIHEAIKIFK
;
A
#
# COMPACT_ATOMS: atom_id res chain seq x y z
N MET A 1 -13.44 -17.98 16.39
CA MET A 1 -12.27 -18.79 15.99
C MET A 1 -11.46 -19.15 17.22
N THR A 2 -10.81 -20.29 17.22
CA THR A 2 -9.79 -20.60 18.24
C THR A 2 -8.52 -19.77 18.02
N MET A 3 -7.68 -19.64 19.05
CA MET A 3 -6.40 -18.91 18.91
C MET A 3 -5.46 -19.56 17.88
N GLU A 4 -5.54 -20.87 17.70
CA GLU A 4 -4.75 -21.61 16.71
C GLU A 4 -5.26 -21.36 15.29
N GLU A 5 -6.59 -21.36 15.09
CA GLU A 5 -7.21 -20.95 13.83
C GLU A 5 -6.85 -19.52 13.44
N MET A 6 -6.84 -18.58 14.40
CA MET A 6 -6.44 -17.20 14.11
C MET A 6 -4.98 -17.10 13.66
N LYS A 7 -4.06 -17.87 14.28
CA LYS A 7 -2.64 -17.88 13.88
C LYS A 7 -2.46 -18.44 12.48
N GLN A 8 -3.14 -19.56 12.20
CA GLN A 8 -3.12 -20.18 10.89
C GLN A 8 -3.65 -19.21 9.83
N ARG A 9 -4.77 -18.53 10.12
CA ARG A 9 -5.37 -17.58 9.20
C ARG A 9 -4.53 -16.33 8.97
N LYS A 10 -3.80 -15.85 9.98
CA LYS A 10 -2.80 -14.78 9.82
C LYS A 10 -1.73 -15.19 8.79
N ILE A 11 -1.24 -16.43 8.88
CA ILE A 11 -0.20 -16.95 7.98
C ILE A 11 -0.76 -17.07 6.56
N GLU A 12 -1.95 -17.66 6.40
CA GLU A 12 -2.63 -17.80 5.11
C GLU A 12 -2.88 -16.46 4.41
N LEU A 13 -3.28 -15.44 5.18
CA LEU A 13 -3.53 -14.10 4.66
C LEU A 13 -2.26 -13.25 4.50
N GLY A 14 -1.08 -13.77 4.87
CA GLY A 14 0.18 -13.02 4.80
C GLY A 14 0.23 -11.78 5.69
N TYR A 15 -0.62 -11.67 6.71
CA TYR A 15 -0.70 -10.47 7.54
C TYR A 15 0.44 -10.39 8.57
N SER A 16 1.05 -9.21 8.67
CA SER A 16 1.90 -8.79 9.78
C SER A 16 1.07 -8.44 11.02
N TYR A 17 1.72 -8.36 12.18
CA TYR A 17 1.05 -7.94 13.42
C TYR A 17 0.60 -6.48 13.34
N GLU A 18 1.34 -5.64 12.62
CA GLU A 18 1.04 -4.25 12.36
C GLU A 18 -0.21 -4.13 11.48
N GLN A 19 -0.34 -4.96 10.45
CA GLN A 19 -1.55 -5.00 9.61
C GLN A 19 -2.77 -5.40 10.43
N ILE A 20 -2.68 -6.49 11.19
CA ILE A 20 -3.76 -6.91 12.10
C ILE A 20 -4.10 -5.79 13.10
N SER A 21 -3.08 -5.14 13.65
CA SER A 21 -3.25 -4.03 14.60
C SER A 21 -4.04 -2.87 14.00
N VAL A 22 -3.65 -2.43 12.80
CA VAL A 22 -4.33 -1.31 12.14
C VAL A 22 -5.76 -1.69 11.76
N LEU A 23 -5.98 -2.90 11.23
CA LEU A 23 -7.29 -3.34 10.74
C LEU A 23 -8.29 -3.62 11.87
N SER A 24 -7.81 -4.14 12.99
CA SER A 24 -8.66 -4.46 14.15
C SER A 24 -8.82 -3.27 15.09
N GLY A 25 -8.00 -2.22 14.95
CA GLY A 25 -7.88 -1.14 15.94
C GLY A 25 -7.21 -1.57 17.25
N VAL A 26 -6.72 -2.81 17.34
CA VAL A 26 -6.04 -3.35 18.52
C VAL A 26 -4.56 -2.91 18.50
N PRO A 27 -3.99 -2.39 19.60
CA PRO A 27 -2.57 -2.01 19.62
C PRO A 27 -1.62 -3.15 19.23
N VAL A 28 -0.59 -2.86 18.45
CA VAL A 28 0.33 -3.88 17.91
C VAL A 28 0.99 -4.73 18.98
N GLY A 29 1.37 -4.14 20.12
CA GLY A 29 1.91 -4.90 21.26
C GLY A 29 0.89 -5.86 21.89
N THR A 30 -0.41 -5.54 21.80
CA THR A 30 -1.49 -6.44 22.22
C THR A 30 -1.66 -7.57 21.22
N VAL A 31 -1.63 -7.28 19.91
CA VAL A 31 -1.64 -8.29 18.85
C VAL A 31 -0.47 -9.27 19.02
N GLN A 32 0.76 -8.76 19.14
CA GLN A 32 1.97 -9.56 19.35
C GLN A 32 1.88 -10.46 20.58
N LYS A 33 1.36 -9.95 21.72
CA LYS A 33 1.18 -10.76 22.94
C LYS A 33 0.14 -11.86 22.78
N ILE A 34 -0.91 -11.60 22.01
CA ILE A 34 -1.98 -12.56 21.74
C ILE A 34 -1.48 -13.67 20.81
N PHE A 35 -0.91 -13.32 19.65
CA PHE A 35 -0.38 -14.29 18.69
C PHE A 35 0.91 -14.97 19.18
N GLY A 36 1.69 -14.31 20.03
CA GLY A 36 2.85 -14.90 20.71
C GLY A 36 2.51 -15.80 21.91
N GLY A 37 1.23 -15.97 22.26
CA GLY A 37 0.79 -16.85 23.35
C GLY A 37 1.07 -16.33 24.77
N VAL A 38 1.53 -15.08 24.91
CA VAL A 38 1.77 -14.43 26.20
C VAL A 38 0.45 -14.13 26.91
N THR A 39 -0.56 -13.68 26.17
CA THR A 39 -1.91 -13.45 26.71
C THR A 39 -2.75 -14.70 26.59
N LYS A 40 -2.82 -15.50 27.66
CA LYS A 40 -3.59 -16.76 27.71
C LYS A 40 -5.12 -16.57 27.64
N SER A 41 -5.63 -15.39 28.00
CA SER A 41 -7.07 -15.09 27.98
C SER A 41 -7.32 -13.65 27.57
N PRO A 42 -7.27 -13.33 26.26
CA PRO A 42 -7.51 -11.98 25.78
C PRO A 42 -8.96 -11.57 26.02
N ARG A 43 -9.23 -10.26 26.12
CA ARG A 43 -10.60 -9.76 26.28
C ARG A 43 -11.44 -10.14 25.06
N TYR A 44 -12.71 -10.46 25.29
CA TYR A 44 -13.64 -10.86 24.25
C TYR A 44 -13.74 -9.84 23.10
N GLU A 45 -13.81 -8.54 23.41
CA GLU A 45 -13.85 -7.48 22.39
C GLU A 45 -12.60 -7.46 21.52
N THR A 46 -11.43 -7.69 22.13
CA THR A 46 -10.16 -7.78 21.41
C THR A 46 -10.15 -9.00 20.50
N LEU A 47 -10.60 -10.16 20.97
CA LEU A 47 -10.72 -11.36 20.14
C LEU A 47 -11.68 -11.12 18.97
N ARG A 48 -12.85 -10.53 19.21
CA ARG A 48 -13.83 -10.23 18.17
C ARG A 48 -13.28 -9.26 17.12
N ALA A 49 -12.52 -8.25 17.54
CA ALA A 49 -11.87 -7.32 16.63
C ALA A 49 -10.80 -7.99 15.76
N LEU A 50 -10.02 -8.92 16.32
CA LEU A 50 -9.03 -9.71 15.58
C LEU A 50 -9.70 -10.72 14.65
N GLU A 51 -10.75 -11.40 15.10
CA GLU A 51 -11.54 -12.34 14.29
C GLU A 51 -12.15 -11.65 13.07
N LYS A 52 -12.69 -10.43 13.23
CA LYS A 52 -13.25 -9.68 12.09
C LYS A 52 -12.21 -9.44 10.98
N VAL A 53 -10.94 -9.27 11.34
CA VAL A 53 -9.86 -9.07 10.36
C VAL A 53 -9.46 -10.39 9.68
N LEU A 54 -9.51 -11.49 10.41
CA LEU A 54 -9.01 -12.80 9.96
C LEU A 54 -10.07 -13.64 9.25
N ASN A 55 -11.36 -13.43 9.55
CA ASN A 55 -12.48 -14.12 8.92
C ASN A 55 -12.90 -13.52 7.56
N ARG A 56 -11.98 -12.95 6.78
CA ARG A 56 -12.30 -12.56 5.39
C ARG A 56 -12.37 -13.78 4.46
N GLU A 57 -13.38 -14.61 4.70
CA GLU A 57 -14.11 -15.34 3.67
C GLU A 57 -15.60 -15.11 4.01
N SER A 58 -16.35 -14.50 3.08
CA SER A 58 -17.77 -14.08 3.17
C SER A 58 -18.08 -12.73 3.86
N GLU A 59 -17.63 -11.61 3.30
CA GLU A 59 -18.42 -10.34 3.37
C GLU A 59 -19.51 -10.32 2.26
N ALA A 60 -19.95 -11.49 1.78
CA ALA A 60 -21.05 -11.64 0.82
C ALA A 60 -22.43 -11.78 1.49
N GLU A 61 -22.53 -11.95 2.81
CA GLU A 61 -23.83 -12.04 3.47
C GLU A 61 -23.86 -11.27 4.80
N LEU A 62 -24.83 -10.36 4.90
CA LEU A 62 -25.39 -9.71 6.10
C LEU A 62 -24.71 -8.42 6.62
N GLY A 63 -25.06 -7.30 5.97
CA GLY A 63 -26.03 -6.35 6.53
C GLY A 63 -25.64 -5.45 7.72
N GLU A 64 -25.64 -4.14 7.43
CA GLU A 64 -25.96 -3.00 8.30
C GLU A 64 -25.01 -2.62 9.45
N SER A 65 -24.07 -1.72 9.13
CA SER A 65 -23.95 -0.47 9.87
C SER A 65 -23.52 0.63 8.89
N ALA A 66 -24.52 1.32 8.35
CA ALA A 66 -24.34 2.52 7.53
C ALA A 66 -23.73 3.61 8.40
N ASP A 67 -22.53 4.04 8.03
CA ASP A 67 -22.19 5.46 7.88
C ASP A 67 -20.79 5.56 7.20
N TYR A 68 -20.75 6.27 6.07
CA TYR A 68 -19.62 6.52 5.14
C TYR A 68 -19.33 5.51 4.01
N ILE A 69 -20.35 5.09 3.26
CA ILE A 69 -20.15 4.63 1.87
C ILE A 69 -21.07 5.44 0.96
N SER A 70 -20.58 6.58 0.49
CA SER A 70 -21.16 7.28 -0.66
C SER A 70 -20.37 6.88 -1.91
N GLY A 71 -20.82 5.85 -2.62
CA GLY A 71 -20.24 5.43 -3.88
C GLY A 71 -20.65 4.00 -4.21
N SER A 72 -21.57 3.85 -5.17
CA SER A 72 -22.03 2.59 -5.76
C SER A 72 -20.87 1.62 -6.02
N THR A 73 -20.77 0.52 -5.26
CA THR A 73 -19.88 -0.60 -5.58
C THR A 73 -20.53 -1.41 -6.71
N ALA A 74 -20.31 -0.97 -7.96
CA ALA A 74 -20.52 -1.84 -9.09
C ALA A 74 -19.42 -2.91 -9.06
N GLU A 75 -19.79 -4.13 -8.68
CA GLU A 75 -18.89 -5.28 -8.70
C GLU A 75 -18.72 -5.77 -10.14
N ASN A 76 -17.52 -6.24 -10.48
CA ASN A 76 -17.14 -6.75 -11.81
C ASN A 76 -17.10 -5.67 -12.92
N CYS A 77 -16.65 -4.47 -12.57
CA CYS A 77 -16.27 -3.43 -13.53
C CYS A 77 -15.04 -3.83 -14.35
N THR A 78 -14.91 -3.23 -15.53
CA THR A 78 -13.79 -3.41 -16.45
C THR A 78 -13.02 -2.10 -16.64
N ILE A 79 -11.89 -2.16 -17.36
CA ILE A 79 -11.15 -0.97 -17.81
C ILE A 79 -12.04 -0.03 -18.63
N SER A 80 -12.98 -0.56 -19.42
CA SER A 80 -13.91 0.31 -20.16
C SER A 80 -14.80 1.13 -19.24
N ASP A 81 -15.23 0.55 -18.11
CA ASP A 81 -16.02 1.26 -17.10
C ASP A 81 -15.14 2.27 -16.34
N TYR A 82 -13.91 1.87 -16.00
CA TYR A 82 -12.91 2.74 -15.41
C TYR A 82 -12.63 3.98 -16.28
N ASP A 83 -12.45 3.81 -17.58
CA ASP A 83 -12.15 4.89 -18.53
C ASP A 83 -13.29 5.89 -18.62
N ALA A 84 -14.54 5.41 -18.55
CA ALA A 84 -15.72 6.26 -18.56
C ALA A 84 -15.84 7.10 -17.27
N ILE A 85 -15.45 6.54 -16.11
CA ILE A 85 -15.62 7.20 -14.80
C ILE A 85 -14.42 8.09 -14.45
N SER A 86 -13.20 7.67 -14.83
CA SER A 86 -11.96 8.37 -14.52
C SER A 86 -11.83 9.74 -15.18
N ALA A 87 -12.65 10.01 -16.20
CA ALA A 87 -12.77 11.32 -16.84
C ALA A 87 -13.21 12.43 -15.86
N ASP A 88 -14.07 12.10 -14.89
CA ASP A 88 -14.66 13.07 -13.96
C ASP A 88 -14.22 12.87 -12.50
N ARG A 89 -13.71 11.68 -12.15
CA ARG A 89 -13.40 11.29 -10.77
C ARG A 89 -12.04 10.61 -10.68
N ARG A 90 -11.33 10.83 -9.59
CA ARG A 90 -10.14 10.03 -9.29
C ARG A 90 -10.58 8.70 -8.70
N ILE A 91 -10.32 7.61 -9.41
CA ILE A 91 -10.64 6.26 -8.99
C ILE A 91 -9.47 5.30 -9.26
N GLU A 92 -9.48 4.16 -8.58
CA GLU A 92 -8.72 2.96 -8.94
C GLU A 92 -9.70 1.82 -9.22
N LEU A 93 -9.30 0.89 -10.08
CA LEU A 93 -9.99 -0.37 -10.33
C LEU A 93 -9.12 -1.49 -9.77
N ILE A 94 -9.63 -2.32 -8.86
CA ILE A 94 -8.88 -3.46 -8.32
C ILE A 94 -9.80 -4.67 -8.31
N ASP A 95 -9.42 -5.72 -9.04
CA ASP A 95 -10.18 -6.97 -9.20
C ASP A 95 -11.65 -6.71 -9.61
N GLY A 96 -11.87 -5.72 -10.47
CA GLY A 96 -13.20 -5.33 -10.95
C GLY A 96 -14.03 -4.52 -9.96
N ILE A 97 -13.43 -3.98 -8.89
CA ILE A 97 -14.10 -3.10 -7.93
C ILE A 97 -13.52 -1.69 -8.07
N ILE A 98 -14.41 -0.69 -8.17
CA ILE A 98 -14.02 0.72 -8.23
C ILE A 98 -13.85 1.29 -6.82
N TYR A 99 -12.72 1.96 -6.61
CA TYR A 99 -12.38 2.65 -5.37
C TYR A 99 -12.18 4.14 -5.64
N ASP A 100 -12.96 4.97 -4.96
CA ASP A 100 -12.76 6.42 -4.99
C ASP A 100 -11.44 6.83 -4.33
N MET A 101 -10.80 7.83 -4.92
CA MET A 101 -9.62 8.48 -4.36
C MET A 101 -9.95 9.92 -3.98
N GLY A 102 -9.62 10.27 -2.73
CA GLY A 102 -9.64 11.65 -2.28
C GLY A 102 -8.55 12.50 -2.96
N ALA A 103 -8.69 13.81 -2.85
CA ALA A 103 -7.59 14.71 -3.16
C ALA A 103 -6.46 14.53 -2.12
N PRO A 104 -5.19 14.45 -2.55
CA PRO A 104 -4.07 14.33 -1.63
C PRO A 104 -3.90 15.63 -0.83
N THR A 105 -3.41 15.52 0.41
CA THR A 105 -3.08 16.69 1.24
C THR A 105 -1.75 17.32 0.79
N TYR A 106 -1.47 18.55 1.23
CA TYR A 106 -0.17 19.18 0.95
C TYR A 106 1.01 18.39 1.55
N VAL A 107 0.82 17.74 2.71
CA VAL A 107 1.85 16.89 3.34
C VAL A 107 2.15 15.68 2.46
N HIS A 108 1.09 15.02 1.96
CA HIS A 108 1.20 13.90 1.04
C HIS A 108 1.98 14.29 -0.22
N GLN A 109 1.58 15.39 -0.87
CA GLN A 109 2.25 15.90 -2.07
C GLN A 109 3.72 16.26 -1.82
N MET A 110 4.04 16.82 -0.65
CA MET A 110 5.41 17.19 -0.33
C MET A 110 6.31 15.98 -0.11
N ILE A 111 5.81 14.94 0.58
CA ILE A 111 6.54 13.69 0.73
C ILE A 111 6.77 13.04 -0.63
N ALA A 112 5.72 12.95 -1.46
CA ALA A 112 5.82 12.39 -2.82
C ALA A 112 6.86 13.12 -3.65
N GLY A 113 6.78 14.45 -3.74
CA GLY A 113 7.72 15.27 -4.52
C GLY A 113 9.16 15.17 -4.04
N GLN A 114 9.40 15.15 -2.73
CA GLN A 114 10.76 14.99 -2.20
C GLN A 114 11.31 13.58 -2.45
N LEU A 115 10.48 12.55 -2.30
CA LEU A 115 10.87 11.17 -2.58
C LEU A 115 11.23 11.00 -4.06
N TYR A 116 10.35 11.44 -4.97
CA TYR A 116 10.59 11.41 -6.41
C TYR A 116 11.89 12.10 -6.79
N ARG A 117 12.08 13.35 -6.34
CA ARG A 117 13.28 14.13 -6.68
C ARG A 117 14.56 13.38 -6.30
N ARG A 118 14.61 12.79 -5.10
CA ARG A 118 15.80 12.07 -4.62
C ARG A 118 16.08 10.81 -5.44
N ILE A 119 15.03 10.07 -5.77
CA ILE A 119 15.12 8.88 -6.63
C ILE A 119 15.59 9.28 -8.03
N TYR A 120 14.99 10.32 -8.61
CA TYR A 120 15.37 10.86 -9.91
C TYR A 120 16.83 11.30 -9.95
N ASP A 121 17.27 12.11 -8.97
CA ASP A 121 18.65 12.58 -8.85
C ASP A 121 19.65 11.41 -8.75
N PHE A 122 19.27 10.29 -8.12
CA PHE A 122 20.10 9.09 -8.08
C PHE A 122 20.16 8.40 -9.45
N ILE A 123 19.01 8.12 -10.04
CA ILE A 123 18.91 7.41 -11.34
C ILE A 123 19.63 8.20 -12.44
N ASP A 124 19.44 9.52 -12.51
CA ASP A 124 20.10 10.40 -13.48
C ASP A 124 21.63 10.34 -13.38
N ARG A 125 22.16 10.31 -12.15
CA ARG A 125 23.61 10.20 -11.90
C ARG A 125 24.18 8.83 -12.25
N GLN A 126 23.46 7.75 -11.99
CA GLN A 126 23.93 6.39 -12.31
C GLN A 126 23.78 6.06 -13.80
N GLY A 127 22.79 6.68 -14.46
CA GLY A 127 22.34 6.27 -15.79
C GLY A 127 21.57 4.94 -15.76
N GLY A 128 21.14 4.50 -16.94
CA GLY A 128 20.39 3.26 -17.14
C GLY A 128 18.96 3.49 -17.64
N ASP A 129 18.16 2.43 -17.59
CA ASP A 129 16.83 2.40 -18.21
C ASP A 129 15.66 2.60 -17.23
N CYS A 130 15.94 2.68 -15.94
CA CYS A 130 14.94 2.94 -14.91
C CYS A 130 14.38 4.35 -15.00
N ILE A 131 13.06 4.48 -14.97
CA ILE A 131 12.34 5.75 -15.04
C ILE A 131 11.49 5.87 -13.77
N PRO A 132 11.76 6.85 -12.89
CA PRO A 132 10.87 7.15 -11.78
C PRO A 132 9.67 7.97 -12.32
N LEU A 133 8.50 7.71 -11.77
CA LEU A 133 7.23 8.34 -12.14
C LEU A 133 6.43 8.67 -10.87
N GLN A 134 5.47 9.58 -10.98
CA GLN A 134 4.56 9.95 -9.89
C GLN A 134 3.11 9.91 -10.36
N ALA A 135 2.18 9.73 -9.42
CA ALA A 135 0.76 9.93 -9.69
C ALA A 135 0.44 11.38 -10.11
N PRO A 136 -0.61 11.59 -10.95
CA PRO A 136 -1.48 10.57 -11.54
C PRO A 136 -0.83 9.90 -12.75
N LEU A 137 -0.79 8.57 -12.74
CA LEU A 137 -0.42 7.73 -13.88
C LEU A 137 -1.02 6.34 -13.69
N ASP A 138 -1.73 5.86 -14.70
CA ASP A 138 -2.39 4.56 -14.65
C ASP A 138 -1.38 3.42 -14.84
N VAL A 139 -1.49 2.43 -13.95
CA VAL A 139 -0.79 1.15 -14.02
C VAL A 139 -1.84 0.06 -14.15
N GLN A 140 -1.97 -0.50 -15.35
CA GLN A 140 -2.76 -1.71 -15.60
C GLN A 140 -1.96 -2.92 -15.12
N LEU A 141 -2.13 -3.23 -13.83
CA LEU A 141 -1.17 -3.98 -13.03
C LEU A 141 -1.04 -5.44 -13.46
N ASP A 142 -2.17 -6.11 -13.68
CA ASP A 142 -2.24 -7.55 -13.96
C ASP A 142 -2.22 -7.85 -15.48
N CYS A 143 -2.05 -6.80 -16.32
CA CYS A 143 -2.22 -6.86 -17.76
C CYS A 143 -3.60 -7.39 -18.21
N ASP A 144 -4.62 -7.28 -17.34
CA ASP A 144 -6.00 -7.67 -17.58
C ASP A 144 -6.92 -6.45 -17.65
N ASP A 145 -8.23 -6.65 -17.82
CA ASP A 145 -9.21 -5.58 -17.85
C ASP A 145 -9.81 -5.24 -16.48
N LYS A 146 -9.21 -5.72 -15.37
CA LYS A 146 -9.82 -5.66 -14.03
C LYS A 146 -9.00 -4.92 -12.99
N THR A 147 -7.74 -4.62 -13.25
CA THR A 147 -6.90 -3.91 -12.28
C THR A 147 -6.15 -2.74 -12.90
N VAL A 148 -6.52 -1.52 -12.50
CA VAL A 148 -5.83 -0.26 -12.77
C VAL A 148 -5.62 0.50 -11.47
N VAL A 149 -4.36 0.70 -11.10
CA VAL A 149 -3.95 1.43 -9.89
C VAL A 149 -3.18 2.69 -10.26
N GLN A 150 -3.13 3.65 -9.33
CA GLN A 150 -2.35 4.89 -9.45
C GLN A 150 -1.43 5.04 -8.24
N PRO A 151 -0.29 4.33 -8.20
CA PRO A 151 0.63 4.43 -7.08
C PRO A 151 1.25 5.82 -6.98
N ASP A 152 1.45 6.32 -5.76
CA ASP A 152 1.98 7.68 -5.55
C ASP A 152 3.35 7.88 -6.21
N ILE A 153 4.24 6.88 -6.06
CA ILE A 153 5.55 6.83 -6.70
C ILE A 153 5.76 5.43 -7.26
N MET A 154 6.36 5.34 -8.45
CA MET A 154 6.73 4.07 -9.06
C MET A 154 8.04 4.20 -9.84
N ILE A 155 8.75 3.09 -10.02
CA ILE A 155 9.92 3.00 -10.89
C ILE A 155 9.71 1.86 -11.87
N VAL A 156 9.93 2.14 -13.15
CA VAL A 156 9.82 1.14 -14.23
C VAL A 156 11.15 1.08 -14.97
N CYS A 157 11.78 -0.09 -15.02
CA CYS A 157 13.08 -0.30 -15.67
C CYS A 157 13.00 -0.93 -17.06
N SER A 158 11.79 -1.21 -17.55
CA SER A 158 11.56 -1.81 -18.87
C SER A 158 10.66 -0.92 -19.71
N ARG A 159 11.22 -0.34 -20.79
CA ARG A 159 10.54 0.67 -21.63
C ARG A 159 9.36 0.12 -22.43
N ASP A 160 9.30 -1.19 -22.66
CA ASP A 160 8.23 -1.88 -23.39
C ASP A 160 6.90 -1.94 -22.62
N LYS A 161 6.93 -1.63 -21.32
CA LYS A 161 5.74 -1.50 -20.46
C LYS A 161 4.96 -0.20 -20.69
N PHE A 162 5.58 0.81 -21.30
CA PHE A 162 4.92 2.10 -21.57
C PHE A 162 4.09 1.99 -22.85
N ARG A 163 2.76 1.95 -22.72
CA ARG A 163 1.84 1.81 -23.85
C ARG A 163 0.59 2.65 -23.67
N GLU A 164 0.22 3.36 -24.74
CA GLU A 164 -1.08 4.05 -24.83
C GLU A 164 -1.38 4.99 -23.65
N GLY A 165 -0.34 5.62 -23.09
CA GLY A 165 -0.47 6.54 -21.95
C GLY A 165 -0.52 5.87 -20.57
N ARG A 166 -0.37 4.53 -20.50
CA ARG A 166 -0.34 3.74 -19.26
C ARG A 166 0.96 2.95 -19.11
N ILE A 167 1.15 2.40 -17.91
CA ILE A 167 2.10 1.32 -17.65
C ILE A 167 1.33 0.00 -17.67
N LEU A 168 1.79 -0.94 -18.50
CA LEU A 168 1.25 -2.30 -18.57
C LEU A 168 2.14 -3.25 -17.77
N GLY A 169 1.57 -3.89 -16.75
CA GLY A 169 2.26 -4.80 -15.84
C GLY A 169 2.89 -4.10 -14.63
N ALA A 170 3.45 -4.90 -13.71
CA ALA A 170 4.03 -4.40 -12.47
C ALA A 170 5.23 -3.46 -12.66
N PRO A 171 5.26 -2.32 -11.94
CA PRO A 171 6.48 -1.54 -11.73
C PRO A 171 7.55 -2.35 -10.97
N ASP A 172 8.81 -1.97 -11.11
CA ASP A 172 9.92 -2.59 -10.37
C ASP A 172 9.88 -2.18 -8.87
N PHE A 173 9.38 -0.99 -8.58
CA PHE A 173 9.20 -0.43 -7.24
C PHE A 173 7.91 0.39 -7.17
N VAL A 174 7.26 0.34 -6.01
CA VAL A 174 6.10 1.18 -5.68
C VAL A 174 6.28 1.78 -4.28
N ALA A 175 5.91 3.06 -4.11
CA ALA A 175 5.67 3.63 -2.79
C ALA A 175 4.28 4.26 -2.72
N GLU A 176 3.58 4.00 -1.62
CA GLU A 176 2.28 4.58 -1.28
C GLU A 176 2.41 5.41 -0.01
N ILE A 177 1.89 6.63 -0.04
CA ILE A 177 1.88 7.54 1.11
C ILE A 177 0.47 7.52 1.68
N LEU A 178 0.36 6.98 2.90
CA LEU A 178 -0.93 6.80 3.53
C LEU A 178 -1.63 8.15 3.73
N SER A 179 -2.89 8.19 3.30
CA SER A 179 -3.86 9.22 3.65
C SER A 179 -5.04 8.56 4.37
N GLU A 180 -5.87 9.36 5.05
CA GLU A 180 -7.08 8.84 5.70
C GLU A 180 -8.00 8.08 4.71
N SER A 181 -8.04 8.54 3.45
CA SER A 181 -8.85 7.92 2.39
C SER A 181 -8.28 6.63 1.80
N THR A 182 -6.98 6.38 1.91
CA THR A 182 -6.32 5.24 1.24
C THR A 182 -5.73 4.22 2.21
N LYS A 183 -5.62 4.57 3.50
CA LYS A 183 -4.99 3.77 4.55
C LYS A 183 -5.36 2.28 4.56
N LYS A 184 -6.66 1.97 4.48
CA LYS A 184 -7.13 0.58 4.55
C LYS A 184 -6.68 -0.23 3.33
N LYS A 185 -6.83 0.32 2.11
CA LYS A 185 -6.49 -0.39 0.88
C LYS A 185 -4.99 -0.58 0.70
N ASP A 186 -4.18 0.44 0.99
CA ASP A 186 -2.72 0.39 0.81
C ASP A 186 -2.07 -0.62 1.76
N LEU A 187 -2.60 -0.75 2.99
CA LEU A 187 -2.12 -1.69 4.01
C LEU A 187 -2.60 -3.14 3.83
N THR A 188 -3.59 -3.39 2.96
CA THR A 188 -4.17 -4.74 2.80
C THR A 188 -4.17 -5.19 1.34
N ILE A 189 -5.11 -4.66 0.57
CA ILE A 189 -5.40 -5.10 -0.79
C ILE A 189 -4.16 -4.95 -1.66
N LYS A 190 -3.53 -3.76 -1.65
CA LYS A 190 -2.40 -3.47 -2.54
C LYS A 190 -1.14 -4.27 -2.23
N LEU A 191 -0.88 -4.67 -0.98
CA LEU A 191 0.25 -5.52 -0.66
C LEU A 191 0.15 -6.87 -1.40
N GLY A 192 -1.02 -7.51 -1.34
CA GLY A 192 -1.27 -8.78 -2.04
C GLY A 192 -1.14 -8.60 -3.55
N LYS A 193 -1.82 -7.58 -4.11
CA LYS A 193 -1.78 -7.30 -5.54
C LYS A 193 -0.37 -7.00 -6.07
N TYR A 194 0.41 -6.18 -5.38
CA TYR A 194 1.78 -5.88 -5.79
C TYR A 194 2.70 -7.11 -5.68
N THR A 195 2.49 -7.95 -4.67
CA THR A 195 3.21 -9.23 -4.55
C THR A 195 2.89 -10.15 -5.72
N GLU A 196 1.60 -10.36 -6.02
CA GLU A 196 1.14 -11.23 -7.10
C GLU A 196 1.59 -10.75 -8.48
N ALA A 197 1.55 -9.44 -8.71
CA ALA A 197 1.94 -8.84 -9.98
C ALA A 197 3.47 -8.83 -10.20
N GLY A 198 4.26 -9.10 -9.15
CA GLY A 198 5.72 -9.18 -9.23
C GLY A 198 6.44 -7.84 -9.07
N VAL A 199 5.84 -6.88 -8.34
CA VAL A 199 6.57 -5.71 -7.83
C VAL A 199 7.70 -6.22 -6.94
N ARG A 200 8.90 -5.64 -7.04
CA ARG A 200 10.09 -6.17 -6.36
C ARG A 200 10.28 -5.59 -4.97
N GLU A 201 9.88 -4.34 -4.79
CA GLU A 201 9.98 -3.63 -3.52
C GLU A 201 8.79 -2.69 -3.38
N TYR A 202 8.16 -2.71 -2.21
CA TYR A 202 6.97 -1.94 -1.92
C TYR A 202 7.11 -1.17 -0.61
N TRP A 203 6.94 0.15 -0.67
CA TRP A 203 7.05 1.03 0.48
C TRP A 203 5.67 1.58 0.87
N ILE A 204 5.40 1.56 2.18
CA ILE A 204 4.25 2.23 2.76
C ILE A 204 4.74 3.29 3.73
N ILE A 205 4.44 4.54 3.44
CA ILE A 205 4.88 5.69 4.24
C ILE A 205 3.67 6.22 5.02
N ASP A 206 3.71 6.17 6.35
CA ASP A 206 2.69 6.71 7.25
C ASP A 206 3.18 8.05 7.83
N PRO A 207 2.72 9.20 7.31
CA PRO A 207 3.17 10.52 7.79
C PRO A 207 2.73 10.81 9.23
N ASP A 208 1.57 10.28 9.66
CA ASP A 208 1.02 10.51 10.99
C ASP A 208 1.85 9.79 12.04
N LYS A 209 2.23 8.53 11.74
CA LYS A 209 3.07 7.71 12.62
C LYS A 209 4.56 7.93 12.39
N LYS A 210 4.94 8.73 11.38
CA LYS A 210 6.34 9.00 11.00
C LYS A 210 7.14 7.72 10.79
N ARG A 211 6.56 6.79 10.04
CA ARG A 211 7.10 5.44 9.85
C ARG A 211 7.04 5.03 8.39
N ILE A 212 8.05 4.30 7.95
CA ILE A 212 8.11 3.65 6.64
C ILE A 212 8.13 2.14 6.86
N LEU A 213 7.26 1.42 6.16
CA LEU A 213 7.29 -0.04 6.02
C LEU A 213 7.90 -0.35 4.66
N VAL A 214 8.98 -1.12 4.64
CA VAL A 214 9.69 -1.51 3.43
C VAL A 214 9.56 -3.01 3.28
N TYR A 215 8.86 -3.43 2.23
CA TYR A 215 8.71 -4.83 1.86
C TYR A 215 9.67 -5.18 0.72
N ASP A 216 10.55 -6.15 0.95
CA ASP A 216 11.26 -6.84 -0.13
C ASP A 216 10.40 -8.00 -0.64
N LEU A 217 9.65 -7.73 -1.71
CA LEU A 217 8.71 -8.70 -2.27
C LEU A 217 9.41 -9.81 -3.08
N LYS A 218 10.72 -9.69 -3.36
CA LYS A 218 11.50 -10.80 -3.93
C LYS A 218 11.93 -11.82 -2.88
N GLN A 219 12.03 -11.41 -1.61
CA GLN A 219 12.50 -12.25 -0.51
C GLN A 219 11.36 -12.55 0.47
N ASP A 220 10.30 -13.23 -0.01
CA ASP A 220 9.15 -13.67 0.81
C ASP A 220 8.47 -12.52 1.57
N ALA A 221 8.46 -11.33 0.98
CA ALA A 221 7.91 -10.10 1.57
C ALA A 221 8.52 -9.72 2.93
N ASP A 222 9.84 -9.89 3.09
CA ASP A 222 10.55 -9.46 4.31
C ASP A 222 10.28 -7.98 4.60
N LEU A 223 10.00 -7.68 5.87
CA LEU A 223 9.51 -6.38 6.32
C LEU A 223 10.54 -5.69 7.19
N SER A 224 11.08 -4.58 6.68
CA SER A 224 11.87 -3.63 7.45
C SER A 224 11.03 -2.41 7.82
N ILE A 225 11.26 -1.88 9.03
CA ILE A 225 10.52 -0.72 9.55
C ILE A 225 11.51 0.38 9.90
N TYR A 226 11.28 1.56 9.37
CA TYR A 226 12.12 2.74 9.58
C TYR A 226 11.31 3.93 10.11
N GLY A 227 11.97 4.82 10.83
CA GLY A 227 11.49 6.13 11.24
C GLY A 227 11.82 7.23 10.23
N PHE A 228 11.19 8.39 10.40
CA PHE A 228 11.48 9.58 9.59
C PHE A 228 12.80 10.28 9.98
N ASP A 229 13.49 9.78 10.99
CA ASP A 229 14.81 10.20 11.44
C ASP A 229 15.94 9.30 10.90
N GLU A 230 15.60 8.36 10.03
CA GLU A 230 16.54 7.38 9.46
C GLU A 230 16.77 7.58 7.96
N THR A 231 17.79 6.88 7.47
CA THR A 231 18.07 6.75 6.04
C THR A 231 17.66 5.35 5.60
N VAL A 232 16.85 5.27 4.54
CA VAL A 232 16.26 4.01 4.06
C VAL A 232 16.94 3.60 2.75
N PRO A 233 17.66 2.47 2.71
CA PRO A 233 18.25 1.95 1.48
C PRO A 233 17.17 1.36 0.57
N MET A 234 17.26 1.62 -0.74
CA MET A 234 16.38 0.99 -1.74
C MET A 234 16.96 -0.35 -2.18
N GLY A 235 16.26 -1.43 -1.86
CA GLY A 235 16.65 -2.80 -2.22
C GLY A 235 16.75 -3.05 -3.72
N ILE A 236 15.89 -2.40 -4.52
CA ILE A 236 15.91 -2.48 -5.99
C ILE A 236 17.21 -1.98 -6.62
N PHE A 237 17.98 -1.19 -5.88
CA PHE A 237 19.30 -0.70 -6.26
C PHE A 237 20.41 -1.27 -5.36
N GLN A 238 20.16 -2.39 -4.69
CA GLN A 238 21.13 -3.06 -3.80
C GLN A 238 21.67 -2.13 -2.70
N GLY A 239 20.83 -1.19 -2.23
CA GLY A 239 21.21 -0.19 -1.23
C GLY A 239 22.12 0.93 -1.74
N LEU A 240 22.44 0.99 -3.04
CA LEU A 240 23.23 2.08 -3.61
C LEU A 240 22.47 3.42 -3.61
N CYS A 241 21.14 3.36 -3.69
CA CYS A 241 20.27 4.51 -3.47
C CYS A 241 19.79 4.49 -2.03
N GLU A 242 20.01 5.59 -1.32
CA GLU A 242 19.59 5.77 0.05
C GLU A 242 18.72 7.03 0.17
N ILE A 243 17.54 6.88 0.77
CA ILE A 243 16.60 7.98 0.98
C ILE A 243 16.70 8.46 2.42
N ASP A 244 17.31 9.62 2.61
CA ASP A 244 17.37 10.31 3.90
C ASP A 244 16.03 10.98 4.22
N PHE A 245 15.24 10.33 5.09
CA PHE A 245 13.94 10.85 5.49
C PHE A 245 14.02 12.01 6.47
N THR A 246 15.17 12.25 7.13
CA THR A 246 15.34 13.44 8.00
C THR A 246 15.12 14.71 7.20
N LYS A 247 15.67 14.76 5.98
CA LYS A 247 15.51 15.90 5.07
C LYS A 247 14.09 16.04 4.52
N ILE A 248 13.37 14.93 4.34
CA ILE A 248 11.96 14.96 3.94
C ILE A 248 11.11 15.50 5.10
N HIS A 249 11.39 15.03 6.32
CA HIS A 249 10.73 15.46 7.54
C HIS A 249 10.97 16.94 7.86
N GLU A 250 12.17 17.46 7.61
CA GLU A 250 12.47 18.89 7.73
C GLU A 250 11.67 19.73 6.72
N ALA A 251 11.60 19.29 5.47
CA ALA A 251 10.86 20.00 4.41
C ALA A 251 9.36 20.13 4.74
N ILE A 252 8.75 19.12 5.37
CA ILE A 252 7.33 19.19 5.78
C ILE A 252 7.09 20.00 7.05
N LYS A 253 8.11 20.21 7.91
CA LYS A 253 7.97 21.02 9.14
C LYS A 253 7.80 22.51 8.85
N ILE A 254 8.23 23.00 7.68
CA ILE A 254 8.16 24.42 7.31
C ILE A 254 6.70 24.94 7.25
N PHE A 255 5.72 24.04 7.19
CA PHE A 255 4.30 24.35 7.04
C PHE A 255 3.46 24.16 8.32
N LYS A 256 4.10 23.94 9.48
CA LYS A 256 3.46 23.93 10.80
C LYS A 256 3.90 25.15 11.62
#